data_AF-A0AAE1CI71-F1
#
_entry.id   AF-A0AAE1CI71-F1
#
_cell.length_a   1.000
_cell.length_b   1.000
_cell.length_c   1.000
_cell.angle_alpha   90.00
_cell.angle_beta   90.00
_cell.angle_gamma   90.00
#
_symmetry.space_group_name_H-M   'P 1'
#
loop_
_entity.id
_entity.type
_entity.pdbx_description
1 polymer ?
#
loop_
_entity_poly.entity_id
_entity_poly.type
_entity_poly.pdbx_seq_one_letter_code
_entity_poly.pdbx_strand_id
1 'polypeptide(L)'
;MSYNISGKEVYIGGSDKTSVQEAQDKLEVLLAIKKLPPMHAEHVLYAEDYVEPDLPQFTADTRYMANIDPKLVSSTLLDQTYLPDLEKSYTLIYQKGTSIRLCTFSEQKKYHLSLFGPRILPRTNISANPKGSSAKLNASPAKPDTSSANSNTQSSTARIKASSDFIDEIEAAMSRLLLTCPYRRGKVSVRAEFGRAILVGMDPTALAFNGPGQCSNGWQKYQLLEKLNSQIKHHGRSDVPIHFTKILCTNAHDVEDMITTKWEGTAAQVWQPAQQDSWTAYSFHCEVYDSVNPARFVIDIRSEKDNEFSYTIRSHATNHGVDDNEKTAVYVHGLLRNWDLRILVSHTNTDAMERRFGKFAAELAQSLRVPVKTSVIDLAFAAPNNFNIAIKRVRVLTKSRYLSPDSLSALEITKVEQLDVGPQPNNADSSGDKDQERYARSWTPEQTRALKTKGQVPRWYEASVISTVMEKAFLDNERLHIGEKSKWAVDDLNLATIHRPALQTLTKMDQVGGGEDNGIPQTRATQVLKPNKTPFTIPGL
;
A
#
# COMPACT_ATOMS: atom_id res chain seq x y z
N MET A 1 -5.55 -35.62 -35.00
CA MET A 1 -4.09 -35.90 -35.19
C MET A 1 -3.49 -36.19 -33.81
N SER A 2 -2.45 -37.03 -33.72
CA SER A 2 -1.76 -37.26 -32.44
C SER A 2 -0.57 -36.29 -32.30
N TYR A 3 -0.38 -35.79 -31.08
CA TYR A 3 0.64 -34.80 -30.76
C TYR A 3 1.34 -35.18 -29.47
N ASN A 4 2.66 -35.01 -29.43
CA ASN A 4 3.41 -35.12 -28.19
C ASN A 4 3.42 -33.76 -27.49
N ILE A 5 2.71 -33.67 -26.36
CA ILE A 5 2.57 -32.45 -25.60
C ILE A 5 3.12 -32.72 -24.19
N SER A 6 4.29 -32.14 -23.91
CA SER A 6 5.05 -32.34 -22.65
C SER A 6 5.27 -33.84 -22.31
N GLY A 7 5.67 -34.63 -23.31
CA GLY A 7 5.98 -36.06 -23.14
C GLY A 7 4.77 -36.98 -23.10
N LYS A 8 3.55 -36.45 -23.27
CA LYS A 8 2.32 -37.24 -23.36
C LYS A 8 1.74 -37.15 -24.75
N GLU A 9 1.31 -38.27 -25.31
CA GLU A 9 0.55 -38.27 -26.56
C GLU A 9 -0.90 -37.82 -26.29
N VAL A 10 -1.33 -36.79 -27.01
CA VAL A 10 -2.67 -36.21 -26.93
C VAL A 10 -3.29 -36.22 -28.32
N TYR A 11 -4.54 -36.65 -28.42
CA TYR A 11 -5.28 -36.71 -29.68
C TYR A 11 -6.23 -35.51 -29.73
N ILE A 12 -6.00 -34.62 -30.71
CA ILE A 12 -6.84 -33.43 -30.92
C ILE A 12 -7.65 -33.64 -32.21
N GLY A 13 -8.97 -33.51 -32.10
CA GLY A 13 -9.91 -33.51 -33.22
C GLY A 13 -10.38 -32.09 -33.54
N GLY A 14 -10.65 -31.81 -34.81
CA GLY A 14 -11.16 -30.53 -35.29
C GLY A 14 -11.84 -30.69 -36.65
N SER A 15 -12.61 -29.69 -37.07
CA SER A 15 -13.31 -29.68 -38.37
C SER A 15 -12.34 -29.56 -39.55
N ASP A 16 -11.15 -29.01 -39.30
CA ASP A 16 -10.12 -28.73 -40.31
C ASP A 16 -8.74 -28.64 -39.64
N LYS A 17 -7.68 -28.46 -40.44
CA LYS A 17 -6.31 -28.37 -39.94
C LYS A 17 -6.07 -27.12 -39.07
N THR A 18 -6.74 -26.00 -39.39
CA THR A 18 -6.56 -24.71 -38.72
C THR A 18 -7.07 -24.77 -37.29
N SER A 19 -8.27 -25.32 -37.09
CA SER A 19 -8.87 -25.54 -35.76
C SER A 19 -8.04 -26.47 -34.88
N VAL A 20 -7.42 -27.50 -35.47
CA VAL A 20 -6.48 -28.38 -34.74
C VAL A 20 -5.22 -27.62 -34.33
N GLN A 21 -4.65 -26.80 -35.21
CA GLN A 21 -3.47 -25.97 -34.88
C GLN A 21 -3.78 -24.95 -33.79
N GLU A 22 -4.92 -24.24 -33.88
CA GLU A 22 -5.34 -23.28 -32.87
C GLU A 22 -5.52 -23.93 -31.49
N ALA A 23 -6.12 -25.12 -31.45
CA ALA A 23 -6.26 -25.89 -30.22
C ALA A 23 -4.91 -26.33 -29.64
N GLN A 24 -3.96 -26.70 -30.51
CA GLN A 24 -2.58 -27.01 -30.11
C GLN A 24 -1.90 -25.79 -29.49
N ASP A 25 -1.92 -24.64 -30.18
CA ASP A 25 -1.27 -23.41 -29.71
C ASP A 25 -1.83 -22.98 -28.35
N LYS A 26 -3.16 -23.04 -28.18
CA LYS A 26 -3.83 -22.76 -26.91
C LYS A 26 -3.38 -23.71 -25.80
N LEU A 27 -3.24 -24.99 -26.09
CA LEU A 27 -2.80 -25.98 -25.11
C LEU A 27 -1.33 -25.78 -24.72
N GLU A 28 -0.46 -25.41 -25.67
CA GLU A 28 0.94 -25.08 -25.39
C GLU A 28 1.04 -23.89 -24.44
N VAL A 29 0.24 -22.84 -24.64
CA VAL A 29 0.15 -21.70 -23.71
C VAL A 29 -0.33 -22.14 -22.33
N LEU A 30 -1.39 -22.92 -22.23
CA LEU A 30 -1.90 -23.42 -20.94
C LEU A 30 -0.85 -24.25 -20.18
N LEU A 31 -0.03 -25.01 -20.90
CA LEU A 31 1.07 -25.78 -20.32
C LEU A 31 2.27 -24.93 -19.94
N ALA A 32 2.58 -23.89 -20.70
CA ALA A 32 3.60 -22.92 -20.35
C ALA A 32 3.24 -22.25 -19.02
N ILE A 33 1.98 -21.82 -18.84
CA ILE A 33 1.49 -21.24 -17.59
C ILE A 33 1.66 -22.20 -16.41
N LYS A 34 1.33 -23.49 -16.60
CA LYS A 34 1.46 -24.51 -15.55
C LYS A 34 2.92 -24.75 -15.10
N LYS A 35 3.89 -24.45 -15.97
CA LYS A 35 5.32 -24.57 -15.66
C LYS A 35 5.88 -23.34 -14.93
N LEU A 36 5.15 -22.21 -14.93
CA LEU A 36 5.59 -21.00 -14.23
C LEU A 36 5.47 -21.19 -12.71
N PRO A 37 6.42 -20.63 -11.94
CA PRO A 37 6.29 -20.60 -10.49
C PRO A 37 5.03 -19.80 -10.10
N PRO A 38 4.35 -20.18 -9.01
CA PRO A 38 3.28 -19.36 -8.46
C PRO A 38 3.83 -17.99 -8.05
N MET A 39 2.97 -16.97 -8.14
CA MET A 39 3.30 -15.65 -7.60
C MET A 39 3.39 -15.76 -6.07
N HIS A 40 4.45 -15.18 -5.51
CA HIS A 40 4.67 -15.11 -4.08
C HIS A 40 4.96 -13.67 -3.69
N ALA A 41 4.60 -13.32 -2.46
CA ALA A 41 5.07 -12.09 -1.88
C ALA A 41 6.59 -12.16 -1.66
N GLU A 42 7.26 -11.04 -1.87
CA GLU A 42 8.71 -10.90 -1.68
C GLU A 42 9.01 -9.64 -0.88
N HIS A 43 10.11 -9.66 -0.13
CA HIS A 43 10.62 -8.49 0.57
C HIS A 43 11.93 -8.02 -0.04
N VAL A 44 12.10 -6.70 -0.09
CA VAL A 44 13.37 -6.03 -0.37
C VAL A 44 13.61 -4.94 0.67
N LEU A 45 14.88 -4.67 1.01
CA LEU A 45 15.25 -3.69 2.02
C LEU A 45 15.89 -2.46 1.38
N TYR A 46 15.27 -1.30 1.57
CA TYR A 46 15.71 -0.04 0.99
C TYR A 46 16.38 0.85 2.04
N ALA A 47 17.63 1.22 1.80
CA ALA A 47 18.37 2.19 2.58
C ALA A 47 19.09 3.15 1.62
N GLU A 48 18.61 4.39 1.54
CA GLU A 48 19.25 5.40 0.69
C GLU A 48 20.66 5.78 1.18
N ASP A 49 21.62 5.79 0.26
CA ASP A 49 23.02 6.23 0.41
C ASP A 49 23.79 5.63 1.59
N TYR A 50 23.37 4.46 2.05
CA TYR A 50 24.12 3.74 3.06
C TYR A 50 25.02 2.71 2.40
N VAL A 51 26.32 2.91 2.58
CA VAL A 51 27.35 1.94 2.24
C VAL A 51 28.05 1.58 3.53
N GLU A 52 28.14 0.29 3.80
CA GLU A 52 28.85 -0.24 4.95
C GLU A 52 30.37 -0.20 4.65
N PRO A 53 31.23 0.35 5.53
CA PRO A 53 32.66 0.51 5.22
C PRO A 53 33.40 -0.80 4.99
N ASP A 54 33.02 -1.87 5.71
CA ASP A 54 33.81 -3.11 5.80
C ASP A 54 33.00 -4.40 5.52
N LEU A 55 31.70 -4.30 5.24
CA LEU A 55 30.86 -5.47 4.94
C LEU A 55 30.24 -5.35 3.54
N PRO A 56 30.05 -6.49 2.85
CA PRO A 56 29.38 -6.50 1.55
C PRO A 56 27.91 -6.10 1.62
N GLN A 57 27.30 -6.16 2.81
CA GLN A 57 25.90 -5.81 3.05
C GLN A 57 25.74 -5.14 4.42
N PHE A 58 24.71 -4.32 4.55
CA PHE A 58 24.36 -3.66 5.81
C PHE A 58 23.62 -4.59 6.77
N THR A 59 23.58 -4.17 8.04
CA THR A 59 22.83 -4.82 9.12
C THR A 59 21.52 -4.07 9.39
N ALA A 60 20.46 -4.79 9.75
CA ALA A 60 19.17 -4.21 10.11
C ALA A 60 18.56 -4.91 11.34
N ASP A 61 17.86 -4.11 12.15
CA ASP A 61 17.12 -4.55 13.33
C ASP A 61 15.63 -4.66 13.02
N THR A 62 14.97 -5.68 13.54
CA THR A 62 13.51 -5.67 13.68
C THR A 62 13.16 -5.15 15.08
N ARG A 63 12.31 -4.12 15.18
CA ARG A 63 11.95 -3.50 16.45
C ARG A 63 10.46 -3.33 16.59
N TYR A 64 9.96 -3.41 17.81
CA TYR A 64 8.62 -2.95 18.11
C TYR A 64 8.45 -1.49 17.68
N MET A 65 7.38 -1.19 16.96
CA MET A 65 7.11 0.15 16.45
C MET A 65 7.09 1.19 17.60
N ALA A 66 6.54 0.80 18.75
CA ALA A 66 6.51 1.64 19.96
C ALA A 66 7.90 1.95 20.54
N ASN A 67 8.91 1.12 20.27
CA ASN A 67 10.30 1.32 20.69
C ASN A 67 11.09 2.17 19.68
N ILE A 68 10.61 2.32 18.45
CA ILE A 68 11.21 3.18 17.43
C ILE A 68 10.79 4.62 17.69
N ASP A 69 9.48 4.84 17.73
CA ASP A 69 8.84 6.12 18.02
C ASP A 69 7.43 5.84 18.57
N PRO A 70 7.09 6.28 19.79
CA PRO A 70 5.73 6.11 20.33
C PRO A 70 4.62 6.64 19.42
N LYS A 71 4.90 7.70 18.63
CA LYS A 71 3.95 8.22 17.64
C LYS A 71 3.77 7.31 16.44
N LEU A 72 4.70 6.43 16.13
CA LEU A 72 4.59 5.56 14.96
C LEU A 72 3.39 4.61 15.09
N VAL A 73 3.13 4.09 16.30
CA VAL A 73 1.95 3.25 16.52
C VAL A 73 0.67 4.07 16.54
N SER A 74 0.63 5.20 17.26
CA SER A 74 -0.59 6.01 17.37
C SER A 74 -0.98 6.69 16.06
N SER A 75 -0.02 7.05 15.21
CA SER A 75 -0.29 7.61 13.88
C SER A 75 -0.60 6.56 12.81
N THR A 76 -0.49 5.26 13.14
CA THR A 76 -0.87 4.20 12.20
C THR A 76 -2.39 4.06 12.22
N LEU A 77 -3.02 4.28 11.07
CA LEU A 77 -4.45 4.11 10.86
C LEU A 77 -4.71 2.81 10.12
N LEU A 78 -5.76 2.10 10.50
CA LEU A 78 -6.15 0.81 9.93
C LEU A 78 -7.51 0.90 9.22
N ASP A 79 -7.64 0.13 8.15
CA ASP A 79 -8.89 0.02 7.41
C ASP A 79 -9.72 -1.19 7.90
N GLN A 80 -10.90 -0.89 8.46
CA GLN A 80 -11.86 -1.90 8.93
C GLN A 80 -12.37 -2.86 7.84
N THR A 81 -12.19 -2.52 6.57
CA THR A 81 -12.54 -3.38 5.45
C THR A 81 -11.76 -4.68 5.48
N TYR A 82 -10.48 -4.60 5.82
CA TYR A 82 -9.59 -5.75 5.88
C TYR A 82 -9.50 -6.30 7.32
N LEU A 83 -9.77 -5.45 8.32
CA LEU A 83 -9.64 -5.79 9.74
C LEU A 83 -10.96 -5.53 10.48
N PRO A 84 -11.89 -6.50 10.52
CA PRO A 84 -13.24 -6.27 11.05
C PRO A 84 -13.25 -5.91 12.55
N ASP A 85 -12.27 -6.38 13.32
CA ASP A 85 -12.06 -5.99 14.71
C ASP A 85 -10.84 -5.06 14.82
N LEU A 86 -11.09 -3.76 14.58
CA LEU A 86 -10.05 -2.74 14.64
C LEU A 86 -9.44 -2.60 16.03
N GLU A 87 -10.23 -2.70 17.09
CA GLU A 87 -9.72 -2.51 18.46
C GLU A 87 -8.71 -3.61 18.81
N LYS A 88 -9.04 -4.87 18.50
CA LYS A 88 -8.11 -5.99 18.65
C LYS A 88 -6.89 -5.82 17.75
N SER A 89 -7.07 -5.36 16.53
CA SER A 89 -5.98 -5.15 15.57
C SER A 89 -5.01 -4.07 16.04
N TYR A 90 -5.50 -2.91 16.50
CA TYR A 90 -4.66 -1.88 17.11
C TYR A 90 -3.95 -2.41 18.35
N THR A 91 -4.65 -3.13 19.23
CA THR A 91 -4.05 -3.74 20.42
C THR A 91 -2.91 -4.69 20.04
N LEU A 92 -3.09 -5.49 18.99
CA LEU A 92 -2.07 -6.38 18.45
C LEU A 92 -0.86 -5.61 17.92
N ILE A 93 -1.06 -4.48 17.24
CA ILE A 93 0.05 -3.62 16.76
C ILE A 93 0.79 -2.99 17.93
N TYR A 94 0.08 -2.46 18.93
CA TYR A 94 0.70 -1.94 20.14
C TYR A 94 1.55 -2.99 20.84
N GLN A 95 1.09 -4.26 20.84
CA GLN A 95 1.75 -5.36 21.55
C GLN A 95 2.87 -6.04 20.78
N LYS A 96 2.69 -6.21 19.47
CA LYS A 96 3.49 -7.11 18.64
C LYS A 96 3.87 -6.50 17.29
N GLY A 97 3.40 -5.29 16.97
CA GLY A 97 3.71 -4.60 15.73
C GLY A 97 5.17 -4.20 15.70
N THR A 98 5.88 -4.66 14.68
CA THR A 98 7.30 -4.43 14.47
C THR A 98 7.55 -3.83 13.08
N SER A 99 8.67 -3.11 12.98
CA SER A 99 9.18 -2.51 11.75
C SER A 99 10.70 -2.69 11.71
N ILE A 100 11.28 -2.55 10.53
CA ILE A 100 12.71 -2.80 10.28
C ILE A 100 13.45 -1.46 10.27
N ARG A 101 14.62 -1.41 10.91
CA ARG A 101 15.47 -0.22 10.97
C ARG A 101 16.91 -0.55 10.60
N LEU A 102 17.54 0.37 9.89
CA LEU A 102 18.96 0.25 9.58
C LEU A 102 19.80 0.29 10.85
N CYS A 103 20.88 -0.49 10.87
CA CYS A 103 21.93 -0.39 11.87
C CYS A 103 23.14 0.29 11.23
N THR A 104 23.45 1.51 11.64
CA THR A 104 24.58 2.29 11.09
C THR A 104 25.87 1.98 11.83
N PHE A 105 26.97 1.78 11.13
CA PHE A 105 28.27 1.61 11.76
C PHE A 105 28.79 2.93 12.32
N SER A 106 29.21 2.89 13.58
CA SER A 106 29.80 4.05 14.24
C SER A 106 31.32 3.91 14.27
N GLU A 107 32.01 4.72 13.48
CA GLU A 107 33.48 4.73 13.45
C GLU A 107 34.12 5.01 14.82
N GLN A 108 33.50 5.88 15.61
CA GLN A 108 34.00 6.22 16.95
C GLN A 108 33.89 5.04 17.92
N LYS A 109 32.81 4.27 17.80
CA LYS A 109 32.47 3.18 18.73
C LYS A 109 32.92 1.81 18.23
N LYS A 110 33.24 1.69 16.94
CA LYS A 110 33.63 0.46 16.24
C LYS A 110 32.59 -0.66 16.37
N TYR A 111 31.31 -0.28 16.37
CA TYR A 111 30.17 -1.21 16.32
C TYR A 111 28.94 -0.57 15.68
N HIS A 112 27.98 -1.42 15.28
CA HIS A 112 26.70 -1.00 14.69
C HIS A 112 25.72 -0.44 15.73
N LEU A 113 25.07 0.67 15.39
CA LEU A 113 24.05 1.35 16.18
C LEU A 113 22.72 1.26 15.45
N SER A 114 21.66 0.88 16.16
CA SER A 114 20.33 0.97 15.56
C SER A 114 19.89 2.41 15.37
N LEU A 115 19.21 2.66 14.26
CA LEU A 115 18.45 3.88 14.08
C LEU A 115 17.12 3.82 14.86
N PHE A 116 16.80 4.91 15.56
CA PHE A 116 15.53 5.13 16.26
C PHE A 116 14.85 6.36 15.64
N GLY A 117 13.77 6.14 14.90
CA GLY A 117 13.07 7.18 14.12
C GLY A 117 13.66 7.39 12.71
N PRO A 118 13.05 8.27 11.90
CA PRO A 118 13.52 8.56 10.55
C PRO A 118 14.79 9.41 10.57
N ARG A 119 15.57 9.37 9.48
CA ARG A 119 16.66 10.33 9.29
C ARG A 119 16.08 11.73 9.02
N ILE A 120 15.99 12.56 10.06
CA ILE A 120 15.55 13.96 9.91
C ILE A 120 16.65 14.70 9.14
N LEU A 121 16.44 14.93 7.84
CA LEU A 121 17.24 15.89 7.09
C LEU A 121 16.96 17.30 7.64
N PRO A 122 17.98 18.11 7.97
CA PRO A 122 17.77 19.51 8.33
C PRO A 122 17.07 20.23 7.17
N ARG A 123 15.96 20.94 7.44
CA ARG A 123 15.41 21.89 6.46
C ARG A 123 16.50 22.92 6.16
N THR A 124 16.96 22.99 4.91
CA THR A 124 17.70 24.16 4.43
C THR A 124 16.76 25.36 4.50
N ASN A 125 16.98 26.22 5.49
CA ASN A 125 16.23 27.45 5.69
C ASN A 125 16.21 28.28 4.40
N ILE A 126 15.02 28.46 3.81
CA ILE A 126 14.79 29.55 2.86
C ILE A 126 14.58 30.81 3.71
N SER A 127 15.64 31.60 3.83
CA SER A 127 15.60 33.05 4.14
C SER A 127 15.05 33.77 2.88
N ALA A 128 14.26 34.85 2.89
CA ALA A 128 14.25 36.00 3.79
C ALA A 128 12.94 36.87 3.64
N ASN A 129 12.42 37.40 4.76
CA ASN A 129 12.07 38.81 5.14
C ASN A 129 11.46 39.85 4.14
N PRO A 130 11.03 41.08 4.57
CA PRO A 130 10.44 41.59 5.84
C PRO A 130 9.25 42.58 5.63
N LYS A 131 8.52 42.96 6.72
CA LYS A 131 7.88 44.29 7.04
C LYS A 131 6.69 44.06 8.01
N GLY A 132 6.83 44.37 9.31
CA GLY A 132 6.45 45.64 9.97
C GLY A 132 5.31 45.31 10.97
N SER A 133 5.31 45.64 12.27
CA SER A 133 5.50 46.95 12.89
C SER A 133 5.68 46.80 14.42
N SER A 134 6.70 47.50 14.93
CA SER A 134 6.88 48.20 16.22
C SER A 134 6.24 47.73 17.54
N ALA A 135 7.09 47.52 18.57
CA ALA A 135 7.19 48.43 19.73
C ALA A 135 8.34 48.04 20.72
N LYS A 136 9.33 48.95 20.84
CA LYS A 136 10.04 49.46 22.05
C LYS A 136 10.43 48.50 23.18
N LEU A 137 11.73 48.23 23.37
CA LEU A 137 12.71 48.94 24.24
C LEU A 137 12.89 48.28 25.63
N ASN A 138 14.02 47.62 25.87
CA ASN A 138 15.06 48.16 26.76
C ASN A 138 16.31 47.27 26.78
N ALA A 139 17.45 47.96 26.86
CA ALA A 139 18.81 47.45 26.77
C ALA A 139 19.40 47.10 28.15
N SER A 140 20.28 46.11 28.19
CA SER A 140 21.71 46.30 28.53
C SER A 140 22.52 45.01 28.33
N PRO A 141 23.81 45.10 27.97
CA PRO A 141 24.61 43.96 27.53
C PRO A 141 25.56 43.43 28.61
N ALA A 142 25.84 42.13 28.57
CA ALA A 142 27.04 41.54 29.17
C ALA A 142 27.76 40.69 28.11
N LYS A 143 29.00 41.07 27.78
CA LYS A 143 29.99 40.23 27.10
C LYS A 143 30.38 39.06 28.03
N PRO A 144 30.78 37.89 27.49
CA PRO A 144 32.21 37.68 27.17
C PRO A 144 32.50 36.85 25.90
N ASP A 145 33.53 37.32 25.19
CA ASP A 145 34.75 36.61 24.76
C ASP A 145 34.69 35.22 24.09
N THR A 146 35.09 35.24 22.81
CA THR A 146 36.06 34.35 22.13
C THR A 146 36.17 32.90 22.59
N SER A 147 35.75 31.99 21.72
CA SER A 147 36.64 30.91 21.23
C SER A 147 36.10 30.35 19.91
N SER A 148 36.78 30.68 18.82
CA SER A 148 36.59 30.05 17.52
C SER A 148 37.21 28.65 17.56
N ALA A 149 36.37 27.62 17.66
CA ALA A 149 36.75 26.25 17.33
C ALA A 149 36.19 25.92 15.95
N ASN A 150 37.10 25.82 14.97
CA ASN A 150 36.84 25.35 13.62
C ASN A 150 36.23 23.94 13.65
N SER A 151 34.92 23.83 13.41
CA SER A 151 34.32 22.60 12.90
C SER A 151 34.40 22.61 11.38
N ASN A 152 35.46 21.99 10.85
CA ASN A 152 35.51 21.57 9.45
C ASN A 152 34.40 20.53 9.23
N THR A 153 33.21 21.02 8.93
CA THR A 153 32.11 20.21 8.42
C THR A 153 32.38 20.07 6.94
N GLN A 154 33.06 18.99 6.55
CA GLN A 154 33.19 18.61 5.15
C GLN A 154 31.79 18.38 4.60
N SER A 155 31.34 19.40 3.86
CA SER A 155 30.29 19.35 2.87
C SER A 155 30.59 18.24 1.86
N SER A 156 30.04 17.05 2.08
CA SER A 156 29.83 16.08 1.03
C SER A 156 28.42 16.27 0.48
N THR A 157 28.33 16.89 -0.69
CA THR A 157 27.17 16.84 -1.58
C THR A 157 26.96 15.41 -2.06
N ALA A 158 26.33 14.58 -1.21
CA ALA A 158 25.96 13.22 -1.54
C ALA A 158 24.66 13.23 -2.37
N ARG A 159 24.76 12.76 -3.61
CA ARG A 159 23.60 12.48 -4.48
C ARG A 159 22.92 11.23 -3.95
N ILE A 160 21.60 11.28 -3.78
CA ILE A 160 20.85 10.08 -3.44
C ILE A 160 20.75 9.16 -4.64
N LYS A 161 21.42 8.01 -4.58
CA LYS A 161 21.29 6.95 -5.57
C LYS A 161 21.09 5.66 -4.79
N ALA A 162 19.88 5.10 -4.87
CA ALA A 162 19.71 3.69 -4.52
C ALA A 162 20.86 2.89 -5.14
N SER A 163 21.53 2.05 -4.36
CA SER A 163 22.67 1.30 -4.89
C SER A 163 22.22 0.54 -6.14
N SER A 164 23.12 0.39 -7.13
CA SER A 164 22.84 -0.43 -8.32
C SER A 164 22.25 -1.78 -7.93
N ASP A 165 22.82 -2.38 -6.89
CA ASP A 165 22.45 -3.69 -6.37
C ASP A 165 21.01 -3.73 -5.86
N PHE A 166 20.52 -2.66 -5.21
CA PHE A 166 19.12 -2.58 -4.79
C PHE A 166 18.18 -2.42 -5.98
N ILE A 167 18.56 -1.62 -6.98
CA ILE A 167 17.77 -1.45 -8.21
C ILE A 167 17.63 -2.79 -8.93
N ASP A 168 18.72 -3.55 -9.04
CA ASP A 168 18.69 -4.89 -9.64
C ASP A 168 17.82 -5.85 -8.81
N GLU A 169 17.88 -5.78 -7.48
CA GLU A 169 17.07 -6.60 -6.57
C GLU A 169 15.57 -6.33 -6.72
N ILE A 170 15.14 -5.06 -6.72
CA ILE A 170 13.74 -4.70 -6.85
C ILE A 170 13.20 -4.98 -8.26
N GLU A 171 13.99 -4.76 -9.31
CA GLU A 171 13.59 -5.10 -10.68
C GLU A 171 13.48 -6.61 -10.87
N ALA A 172 14.38 -7.40 -10.28
CA ALA A 172 14.27 -8.86 -10.31
C ALA A 172 13.03 -9.36 -9.56
N ALA A 173 12.70 -8.77 -8.39
CA ALA A 173 11.50 -9.11 -7.63
C ALA A 173 10.22 -8.74 -8.40
N MET A 174 10.16 -7.55 -8.99
CA MET A 174 9.06 -7.12 -9.85
C MET A 174 8.91 -8.02 -11.07
N SER A 175 10.02 -8.45 -11.70
CA SER A 175 9.99 -9.32 -12.87
C SER A 175 9.38 -10.69 -12.54
N ARG A 176 9.76 -11.27 -11.40
CA ARG A 176 9.15 -12.52 -10.88
C ARG A 176 7.66 -12.33 -10.59
N LEU A 177 7.28 -11.20 -9.99
CA LEU A 177 5.89 -10.88 -9.71
C LEU A 177 5.05 -10.78 -11.00
N LEU A 178 5.61 -10.24 -12.08
CA LEU A 178 4.91 -10.03 -13.35
C LEU A 178 4.91 -11.24 -14.29
N LEU A 179 5.70 -12.27 -13.99
CA LEU A 179 5.97 -13.39 -14.90
C LEU A 179 4.70 -14.08 -15.44
N THR A 180 3.66 -14.20 -14.60
CA THR A 180 2.40 -14.86 -15.01
C THR A 180 1.38 -13.91 -15.63
N CYS A 181 1.59 -12.60 -15.53
CA CYS A 181 0.62 -11.58 -15.94
C CYS A 181 0.31 -11.56 -17.44
N PRO A 182 1.26 -11.81 -18.38
CA PRO A 182 0.95 -11.90 -19.81
C PRO A 182 -0.15 -12.92 -20.16
N TYR A 183 -0.39 -13.90 -19.30
CA TYR A 183 -1.36 -14.97 -19.52
C TYR A 183 -2.68 -14.76 -18.78
N ARG A 184 -2.81 -13.66 -18.03
CA ARG A 184 -3.99 -13.37 -17.22
C ARG A 184 -5.03 -12.67 -18.07
N ARG A 185 -6.16 -13.34 -18.32
CA ARG A 185 -7.31 -12.75 -18.99
C ARG A 185 -8.04 -11.74 -18.10
N GLY A 186 -8.37 -10.58 -18.65
CA GLY A 186 -9.12 -9.51 -18.00
C GLY A 186 -8.20 -8.37 -17.57
N LYS A 187 -8.62 -7.61 -16.56
CA LYS A 187 -7.91 -6.41 -16.14
C LYS A 187 -6.69 -6.77 -15.29
N VAL A 188 -5.52 -6.32 -15.72
CA VAL A 188 -4.26 -6.39 -14.97
C VAL A 188 -3.80 -4.97 -14.65
N SER A 189 -3.34 -4.72 -13.43
CA SER A 189 -2.65 -3.45 -13.11
C SER A 189 -1.54 -3.63 -12.09
N VAL A 190 -0.55 -2.75 -12.15
CA VAL A 190 0.59 -2.70 -11.24
C VAL A 190 0.65 -1.32 -10.62
N ARG A 191 0.84 -1.26 -9.30
CA ARG A 191 0.91 0.01 -8.55
C ARG A 191 1.97 -0.11 -7.46
N ALA A 192 2.76 0.94 -7.28
CA ALA A 192 3.53 1.12 -6.04
C ALA A 192 2.66 1.90 -5.06
N GLU A 193 2.14 1.24 -4.03
CA GLU A 193 1.27 1.83 -3.02
C GLU A 193 2.11 2.26 -1.82
N PHE A 194 1.94 3.51 -1.39
CA PHE A 194 2.60 4.01 -0.18
C PHE A 194 1.81 3.58 1.06
N GLY A 195 2.52 3.26 2.13
CA GLY A 195 1.88 2.78 3.35
C GLY A 195 2.87 2.33 4.41
N ARG A 196 2.39 1.57 5.40
CA ARG A 196 3.25 0.96 6.43
C ARG A 196 3.14 -0.54 6.37
N ALA A 197 4.28 -1.21 6.29
CA ALA A 197 4.39 -2.64 6.48
C ALA A 197 4.54 -2.93 7.97
N ILE A 198 3.54 -3.58 8.55
CA ILE A 198 3.49 -3.89 9.98
C ILE A 198 3.71 -5.39 10.12
N LEU A 199 4.88 -5.74 10.64
CA LEU A 199 5.24 -7.13 10.89
C LEU A 199 4.78 -7.51 12.30
N VAL A 200 3.90 -8.47 12.41
CA VAL A 200 3.43 -9.07 13.67
C VAL A 200 4.15 -10.42 13.84
N GLY A 201 4.29 -10.94 15.05
CA GLY A 201 4.74 -12.34 15.23
C GLY A 201 6.12 -12.69 14.66
N MET A 202 7.01 -11.71 14.51
CA MET A 202 8.40 -11.95 14.11
C MET A 202 9.12 -12.86 15.11
N ASP A 203 10.08 -13.63 14.61
CA ASP A 203 10.92 -14.49 15.44
C ASP A 203 11.58 -13.65 16.54
N PRO A 204 11.46 -14.02 17.83
CA PRO A 204 12.06 -13.27 18.93
C PRO A 204 13.57 -13.05 18.78
N THR A 205 14.27 -13.93 18.06
CA THR A 205 15.72 -13.80 17.77
C THR A 205 16.03 -12.72 16.74
N ALA A 206 15.05 -12.29 15.95
CA ALA A 206 15.16 -11.15 15.03
C ALA A 206 14.86 -9.80 15.73
N LEU A 207 14.32 -9.83 16.95
CA LEU A 207 13.93 -8.63 17.69
C LEU A 207 15.12 -7.99 18.40
N ALA A 208 15.32 -6.71 18.15
CA ALA A 208 16.34 -5.91 18.80
C ALA A 208 15.77 -5.21 20.05
N PHE A 209 16.50 -5.35 21.16
CA PHE A 209 16.14 -4.79 22.48
C PHE A 209 17.18 -3.81 23.04
N ASN A 210 18.29 -3.60 22.34
CA ASN A 210 19.27 -2.58 22.70
C ASN A 210 18.62 -1.18 22.64
N GLY A 211 19.04 -0.30 23.54
CA GLY A 211 18.61 1.09 23.61
C GLY A 211 19.42 2.02 22.69
N PRO A 212 19.04 3.30 22.61
CA PRO A 212 19.78 4.31 21.86
C PRO A 212 21.26 4.35 22.24
N GLY A 213 22.14 4.28 21.23
CA GLY A 213 23.58 4.35 21.43
C GLY A 213 24.25 3.05 21.90
N GLN A 214 23.51 1.98 22.14
CA GLN A 214 24.04 0.65 22.44
C GLN A 214 24.28 -0.16 21.16
N CYS A 215 25.19 -1.15 21.24
CA CYS A 215 25.48 -2.06 20.14
C CYS A 215 24.20 -2.77 19.67
N SER A 216 23.98 -2.78 18.35
CA SER A 216 22.92 -3.53 17.71
C SER A 216 23.29 -5.01 17.65
N ASN A 217 22.28 -5.86 17.86
CA ASN A 217 22.33 -7.30 17.63
C ASN A 217 21.56 -7.69 16.37
N GLY A 218 21.49 -6.77 15.40
CA GLY A 218 20.73 -6.90 14.17
C GLY A 218 21.26 -7.97 13.25
N TRP A 219 20.43 -8.32 12.28
CA TRP A 219 20.75 -9.37 11.31
C TRP A 219 21.35 -8.76 10.06
N GLN A 220 22.23 -9.53 9.42
CA GLN A 220 22.71 -9.16 8.10
C GLN A 220 21.53 -9.19 7.12
N LYS A 221 21.52 -8.28 6.13
CA LYS A 221 20.44 -8.14 5.14
C LYS A 221 19.94 -9.48 4.59
N TYR A 222 20.84 -10.36 4.13
CA TYR A 222 20.42 -11.66 3.57
C TYR A 222 19.71 -12.57 4.59
N GLN A 223 20.14 -12.60 5.86
CA GLN A 223 19.52 -13.42 6.91
C GLN A 223 18.09 -12.95 7.18
N LEU A 224 17.90 -11.63 7.25
CA LEU A 224 16.60 -11.03 7.44
C LEU A 224 15.66 -11.30 6.26
N LEU A 225 16.14 -11.12 5.03
CA LEU A 225 15.37 -11.40 3.82
C LEU A 225 15.02 -12.87 3.68
N GLU A 226 15.96 -13.79 3.95
CA GLU A 226 15.70 -15.23 3.94
C GLU A 226 14.56 -15.57 4.91
N LYS A 227 14.61 -15.02 6.13
CA LYS A 227 13.61 -15.29 7.16
C LYS A 227 12.25 -14.70 6.81
N LEU A 228 12.17 -13.44 6.38
CA LEU A 228 10.93 -12.81 5.91
C LEU A 228 10.30 -13.61 4.76
N ASN A 229 11.11 -13.96 3.75
CA ASN A 229 10.61 -14.70 2.59
C ASN A 229 10.27 -16.17 2.90
N SER A 230 10.95 -16.80 3.87
CA SER A 230 10.62 -18.18 4.32
C SER A 230 9.30 -18.23 5.10
N GLN A 231 9.01 -17.23 5.93
CA GLN A 231 7.76 -17.15 6.68
C GLN A 231 6.55 -17.09 5.74
N ILE A 232 6.66 -16.35 4.63
CA ILE A 232 5.65 -16.32 3.57
C ILE A 232 5.42 -17.71 2.94
N LYS A 233 6.50 -18.47 2.69
CA LYS A 233 6.43 -19.76 1.98
C LYS A 233 5.87 -20.91 2.82
N HIS A 234 6.15 -20.93 4.13
CA HIS A 234 5.75 -22.05 4.99
C HIS A 234 4.31 -21.95 5.52
N HIS A 235 3.69 -20.77 5.49
CA HIS A 235 2.38 -20.53 6.12
C HIS A 235 1.24 -20.61 5.10
N GLY A 236 1.10 -21.76 4.41
CA GLY A 236 -0.07 -22.10 3.58
C GLY A 236 -1.43 -22.08 4.30
N ARG A 237 -1.45 -21.68 5.58
CA ARG A 237 -2.59 -21.29 6.40
C ARG A 237 -2.29 -19.93 7.05
N SER A 238 -3.10 -18.92 6.71
CA SER A 238 -3.54 -17.72 7.45
C SER A 238 -2.59 -16.84 8.29
N ASP A 239 -1.35 -17.20 8.55
CA ASP A 239 -0.51 -16.52 9.55
C ASP A 239 0.75 -15.88 8.94
N VAL A 240 0.68 -15.39 7.70
CA VAL A 240 1.71 -14.43 7.25
C VAL A 240 1.44 -13.12 8.00
N PRO A 241 2.30 -12.69 8.92
CA PRO A 241 1.91 -11.70 9.89
C PRO A 241 2.26 -10.28 9.41
N ILE A 242 2.16 -10.01 8.10
CA ILE A 242 2.35 -8.67 7.57
C ILE A 242 1.00 -8.02 7.31
N HIS A 243 0.73 -6.92 7.98
CA HIS A 243 -0.38 -6.04 7.66
C HIS A 243 0.15 -4.81 6.92
N PHE A 244 -0.42 -4.50 5.77
CA PHE A 244 -0.10 -3.27 5.06
C PHE A 244 -1.27 -2.31 5.09
N THR A 245 -1.07 -1.15 5.71
CA THR A 245 -2.06 -0.07 5.64
C THR A 245 -1.62 0.97 4.61
N LYS A 246 -2.55 1.35 3.73
CA LYS A 246 -2.37 2.42 2.73
C LYS A 246 -2.85 3.78 3.24
N ILE A 247 -3.43 3.80 4.45
CA ILE A 247 -3.96 5.03 5.03
C ILE A 247 -2.77 5.88 5.47
N LEU A 248 -2.53 6.98 4.73
CA LEU A 248 -1.39 7.86 4.98
C LEU A 248 -1.71 8.93 6.01
N CYS A 249 -2.83 9.61 5.82
CA CYS A 249 -3.27 10.73 6.65
C CYS A 249 -4.77 10.99 6.48
N THR A 250 -5.33 11.83 7.34
CA THR A 250 -6.69 12.38 7.26
C THR A 250 -6.69 13.85 6.81
N ASN A 251 -5.52 14.51 6.82
CA ASN A 251 -5.33 15.88 6.39
C ASN A 251 -4.84 15.98 4.93
N ALA A 252 -5.52 16.81 4.13
CA ALA A 252 -5.16 17.06 2.74
C ALA A 252 -3.77 17.71 2.59
N HIS A 253 -3.34 18.52 3.57
CA HIS A 253 -2.08 19.25 3.49
C HIS A 253 -0.87 18.31 3.35
N ASP A 254 -0.89 17.18 4.04
CA ASP A 254 0.20 16.20 4.01
C ASP A 254 0.41 15.61 2.60
N VAL A 255 -0.63 15.57 1.78
CA VAL A 255 -0.56 15.05 0.42
C VAL A 255 0.03 16.07 -0.57
N GLU A 256 -0.09 17.36 -0.28
CA GLU A 256 0.51 18.42 -1.08
C GLU A 256 2.05 18.31 -1.10
N ASP A 257 2.65 17.91 0.02
CA ASP A 257 4.08 17.64 0.12
C ASP A 257 4.51 16.49 -0.83
N MET A 258 3.64 15.51 -1.06
CA MET A 258 3.90 14.43 -2.03
C MET A 258 3.83 14.95 -3.48
N ILE A 259 2.82 15.75 -3.81
CA ILE A 259 2.64 16.33 -5.15
C ILE A 259 3.81 17.25 -5.51
N THR A 260 4.29 18.04 -4.55
CA THR A 260 5.37 19.01 -4.75
C THR A 260 6.77 18.42 -4.61
N THR A 261 6.89 17.09 -4.49
CA THR A 261 8.17 16.38 -4.36
C THR A 261 9.12 16.72 -5.52
N LYS A 262 10.39 16.95 -5.17
CA LYS A 262 11.48 17.22 -6.11
C LYS A 262 12.45 16.06 -6.17
N TRP A 263 13.07 15.89 -7.34
CA TRP A 263 14.22 15.02 -7.50
C TRP A 263 15.37 15.52 -6.64
N GLU A 264 15.97 14.61 -5.88
CA GLU A 264 16.99 14.99 -4.92
C GLU A 264 18.22 15.63 -5.57
N GLY A 265 18.73 16.69 -4.94
CA GLY A 265 19.85 17.45 -5.50
C GLY A 265 19.50 18.27 -6.74
N THR A 266 18.22 18.37 -7.13
CA THR A 266 17.78 19.20 -8.24
C THR A 266 16.60 20.10 -7.84
N ALA A 267 16.33 21.11 -8.67
CA ALA A 267 15.11 21.90 -8.56
C ALA A 267 13.90 21.27 -9.28
N ALA A 268 14.12 20.18 -10.03
CA ALA A 268 13.11 19.56 -10.88
C ALA A 268 12.08 18.79 -10.03
N GLN A 269 10.80 18.95 -10.36
CA GLN A 269 9.73 18.20 -9.71
C GLN A 269 9.63 16.78 -10.27
N VAL A 270 9.26 15.83 -9.41
CA VAL A 270 8.95 14.45 -9.82
C VAL A 270 7.62 14.41 -10.55
N TRP A 271 6.66 15.23 -10.10
CA TRP A 271 5.31 15.30 -10.61
C TRP A 271 5.00 16.70 -11.13
N GLN A 272 4.22 16.77 -12.20
CA GLN A 272 3.64 18.02 -12.67
C GLN A 272 2.57 18.48 -11.66
N PRO A 273 2.62 19.72 -11.15
CA PRO A 273 1.66 20.20 -10.15
C PRO A 273 0.23 20.31 -10.70
N ALA A 274 0.11 20.55 -12.01
CA ALA A 274 -1.18 20.59 -12.66
C ALA A 274 -1.82 19.20 -12.64
N GLN A 275 -2.96 19.11 -11.95
CA GLN A 275 -3.77 17.91 -11.97
C GLN A 275 -4.25 17.65 -13.41
N GLN A 276 -3.92 16.49 -13.96
CA GLN A 276 -4.31 16.15 -15.33
C GLN A 276 -5.75 15.62 -15.38
N ASP A 277 -6.09 14.75 -14.44
CA ASP A 277 -7.38 14.06 -14.41
C ASP A 277 -7.93 13.99 -12.99
N SER A 278 -9.25 14.02 -12.87
CA SER A 278 -10.01 13.93 -11.63
C SER A 278 -11.27 13.14 -11.88
N TRP A 279 -11.51 12.09 -11.09
CA TRP A 279 -12.78 11.37 -11.16
C TRP A 279 -13.22 10.88 -9.80
N THR A 280 -14.52 10.68 -9.67
CA THR A 280 -15.14 10.10 -8.48
C THR A 280 -15.68 8.72 -8.80
N ALA A 281 -15.37 7.75 -7.95
CA ALA A 281 -15.95 6.42 -7.99
C ALA A 281 -16.72 6.14 -6.68
N TYR A 282 -17.92 5.58 -6.81
CA TYR A 282 -18.73 5.09 -5.71
C TYR A 282 -18.46 3.59 -5.56
N SER A 283 -17.80 3.22 -4.47
CA SER A 283 -17.30 1.86 -4.25
C SER A 283 -18.18 1.12 -3.24
N PHE A 284 -18.84 0.08 -3.71
CA PHE A 284 -19.76 -0.76 -2.93
C PHE A 284 -19.06 -2.07 -2.58
N HIS A 285 -18.83 -2.29 -1.29
CA HIS A 285 -18.26 -3.53 -0.78
C HIS A 285 -19.38 -4.53 -0.49
N CYS A 286 -19.42 -5.59 -1.29
CA CYS A 286 -20.48 -6.56 -1.33
C CYS A 286 -20.03 -7.92 -0.79
N GLU A 287 -20.97 -8.63 -0.17
CA GLU A 287 -20.76 -9.96 0.38
C GLU A 287 -21.96 -10.85 0.04
N VAL A 288 -21.71 -12.00 -0.59
CA VAL A 288 -22.74 -13.00 -0.86
C VAL A 288 -23.07 -13.72 0.45
N TYR A 289 -24.35 -13.83 0.82
CA TYR A 289 -24.75 -14.61 1.99
C TYR A 289 -24.59 -16.11 1.70
N ASP A 290 -23.40 -16.64 1.96
CA ASP A 290 -23.12 -18.07 2.01
C ASP A 290 -22.75 -18.45 3.45
N SER A 291 -23.40 -19.48 3.98
CA SER A 291 -23.21 -19.96 5.36
C SER A 291 -21.82 -20.53 5.65
N VAL A 292 -21.07 -20.95 4.62
CA VAL A 292 -19.78 -21.63 4.81
C VAL A 292 -18.61 -20.73 4.42
N ASN A 293 -18.71 -19.97 3.32
CA ASN A 293 -17.65 -19.06 2.86
C ASN A 293 -18.24 -17.90 2.04
N PRO A 294 -18.67 -16.79 2.67
CA PRO A 294 -19.22 -15.66 1.94
C PRO A 294 -18.23 -15.08 0.91
N ALA A 295 -18.57 -15.13 -0.37
CA ALA A 295 -17.76 -14.52 -1.41
C ALA A 295 -17.87 -12.99 -1.31
N ARG A 296 -16.74 -12.29 -1.29
CA ARG A 296 -16.69 -10.83 -1.24
C ARG A 296 -16.25 -10.26 -2.57
N PHE A 297 -16.81 -9.11 -2.94
CA PHE A 297 -16.44 -8.40 -4.16
C PHE A 297 -16.73 -6.91 -4.00
N VAL A 298 -16.16 -6.10 -4.88
CA VAL A 298 -16.37 -4.64 -4.89
C VAL A 298 -16.92 -4.24 -6.24
N ILE A 299 -17.96 -3.40 -6.24
CA ILE A 299 -18.46 -2.71 -7.43
C ILE A 299 -18.02 -1.26 -7.33
N ASP A 300 -17.20 -0.81 -8.28
CA ASP A 300 -16.86 0.60 -8.43
C ASP A 300 -17.72 1.20 -9.55
N ILE A 301 -18.62 2.10 -9.20
CA ILE A 301 -19.46 2.85 -10.14
C ILE A 301 -18.84 4.22 -10.39
N ARG A 302 -18.70 4.63 -11.65
CA ARG A 302 -18.16 5.94 -12.04
C ARG A 302 -19.21 6.71 -12.81
N SER A 303 -19.29 8.02 -12.55
CA SER A 303 -20.03 8.92 -13.43
C SER A 303 -19.24 9.12 -14.71
N GLU A 304 -19.87 8.81 -15.83
CA GLU A 304 -19.39 9.17 -17.16
C GLU A 304 -19.96 10.53 -17.57
N LYS A 305 -19.65 10.94 -18.81
CA LYS A 305 -20.32 12.10 -19.43
C LYS A 305 -21.82 11.81 -19.57
N ASP A 306 -22.63 12.87 -19.55
CA ASP A 306 -24.09 12.80 -19.73
C ASP A 306 -24.90 12.12 -18.60
N ASN A 307 -24.37 12.11 -17.36
CA ASN A 307 -25.00 11.49 -16.18
C ASN A 307 -25.23 9.97 -16.31
N GLU A 308 -24.57 9.30 -17.25
CA GLU A 308 -24.56 7.84 -17.32
C GLU A 308 -23.55 7.27 -16.32
N PHE A 309 -23.87 6.14 -15.70
CA PHE A 309 -22.97 5.45 -14.78
C PHE A 309 -22.36 4.22 -15.45
N SER A 310 -21.03 4.14 -15.48
CA SER A 310 -20.31 2.90 -15.78
C SER A 310 -19.95 2.17 -14.49
N TYR A 311 -19.73 0.86 -14.55
CA TYR A 311 -19.28 0.11 -13.39
C TYR A 311 -18.17 -0.88 -13.73
N THR A 312 -17.39 -1.23 -12.72
CA THR A 312 -16.43 -2.34 -12.78
C THR A 312 -16.58 -3.20 -11.54
N ILE A 313 -16.43 -4.51 -11.70
CA ILE A 313 -16.52 -5.48 -10.61
C ILE A 313 -15.12 -6.02 -10.36
N ARG A 314 -14.64 -5.94 -9.12
CA ARG A 314 -13.36 -6.50 -8.69
C ARG A 314 -13.57 -7.53 -7.60
N SER A 315 -12.78 -8.59 -7.62
CA SER A 315 -12.75 -9.55 -6.52
C SER A 315 -12.29 -8.85 -5.24
N HIS A 316 -12.86 -9.24 -4.10
CA HIS A 316 -12.40 -8.85 -2.77
C HIS A 316 -11.99 -10.13 -2.04
N ALA A 317 -10.94 -10.05 -1.23
CA ALA A 317 -10.33 -11.19 -0.54
C ALA A 317 -11.35 -12.24 -0.02
N THR A 318 -11.04 -13.52 -0.24
CA THR A 318 -11.85 -14.64 0.29
C THR A 318 -11.60 -14.83 1.80
N ASN A 319 -12.52 -15.51 2.49
CA ASN A 319 -12.58 -15.61 3.97
C ASN A 319 -11.41 -16.29 4.68
N HIS A 320 -10.34 -16.66 3.98
CA HIS A 320 -9.12 -17.17 4.61
C HIS A 320 -8.14 -16.09 5.03
N GLY A 321 -8.60 -14.83 5.14
CA GLY A 321 -7.88 -13.76 5.84
C GLY A 321 -6.60 -13.29 5.15
N VAL A 322 -6.34 -13.75 3.92
CA VAL A 322 -5.21 -13.29 3.12
C VAL A 322 -5.77 -12.84 1.78
N ASP A 323 -5.63 -11.55 1.50
CA ASP A 323 -5.95 -11.01 0.19
C ASP A 323 -5.09 -11.75 -0.85
N ASP A 324 -5.65 -12.21 -1.97
CA ASP A 324 -4.82 -12.73 -3.06
C ASP A 324 -3.80 -11.66 -3.50
N ASN A 325 -4.14 -10.38 -3.31
CA ASN A 325 -3.22 -9.25 -3.50
C ASN A 325 -2.06 -9.22 -2.48
N GLU A 326 -2.27 -9.66 -1.23
CA GLU A 326 -1.19 -9.76 -0.23
C GLU A 326 -0.20 -10.87 -0.55
N LYS A 327 -0.63 -11.88 -1.34
CA LYS A 327 0.25 -12.93 -1.88
C LYS A 327 0.98 -12.50 -3.16
N THR A 328 0.65 -11.34 -3.74
CA THR A 328 1.17 -10.85 -5.01
C THR A 328 1.74 -9.43 -4.90
N ALA A 329 2.59 -9.22 -3.90
CA ALA A 329 3.25 -7.94 -3.67
C ALA A 329 4.76 -8.07 -3.41
N VAL A 330 5.53 -7.08 -3.87
CA VAL A 330 6.90 -6.84 -3.40
C VAL A 330 6.84 -5.75 -2.33
N TYR A 331 7.16 -6.10 -1.09
CA TYR A 331 7.25 -5.15 0.03
C TYR A 331 8.64 -4.52 0.06
N VAL A 332 8.69 -3.20 -0.04
CA VAL A 332 9.91 -2.40 0.03
C VAL A 332 9.95 -1.71 1.39
N HIS A 333 10.82 -2.21 2.28
CA HIS A 333 10.96 -1.65 3.62
C HIS A 333 11.90 -0.45 3.63
N GLY A 334 11.39 0.72 4.03
CA GLY A 334 12.16 1.97 4.12
C GLY A 334 12.95 2.03 5.43
N LEU A 335 14.19 1.55 5.43
CA LEU A 335 14.95 1.34 6.67
C LEU A 335 15.33 2.62 7.42
N LEU A 336 15.34 3.74 6.70
CA LEU A 336 15.63 5.08 7.19
C LEU A 336 14.37 5.95 7.35
N ARG A 337 13.18 5.36 7.10
CA ARG A 337 11.91 6.07 6.93
C ARG A 337 10.82 5.55 7.86
N ASN A 338 9.79 6.37 8.08
CA ASN A 338 8.57 5.98 8.80
C ASN A 338 7.54 5.27 7.91
N TRP A 339 7.79 5.25 6.60
CA TRP A 339 6.91 4.71 5.59
C TRP A 339 7.63 3.65 4.77
N ASP A 340 6.84 2.78 4.17
CA ASP A 340 7.23 1.69 3.29
C ASP A 340 6.45 1.80 1.96
N LEU A 341 6.80 0.93 1.02
CA LEU A 341 6.04 0.77 -0.22
C LEU A 341 5.65 -0.70 -0.38
N ARG A 342 4.56 -0.96 -1.10
CA ARG A 342 4.37 -2.27 -1.73
C ARG A 342 4.10 -2.10 -3.21
N ILE A 343 4.77 -2.90 -4.03
CA ILE A 343 4.47 -3.01 -5.46
C ILE A 343 3.49 -4.14 -5.62
N LEU A 344 2.25 -3.80 -5.96
CA LEU A 344 1.14 -4.73 -6.03
C LEU A 344 0.76 -5.00 -7.48
N VAL A 345 0.65 -6.28 -7.84
CA VAL A 345 -0.10 -6.72 -9.03
C VAL A 345 -1.53 -7.02 -8.60
N SER A 346 -2.50 -6.43 -9.29
CA SER A 346 -3.91 -6.80 -9.16
C SER A 346 -4.41 -7.38 -10.48
N HIS A 347 -5.15 -8.48 -10.40
CA HIS A 347 -5.80 -9.11 -11.55
C HIS A 347 -7.29 -9.29 -11.29
N THR A 348 -8.11 -9.06 -12.31
CA THR A 348 -9.55 -9.37 -12.28
C THR A 348 -9.96 -9.99 -13.61
N ASN A 349 -10.47 -11.22 -13.56
CA ASN A 349 -11.11 -11.86 -14.71
C ASN A 349 -12.51 -11.25 -14.91
N THR A 350 -12.57 -10.19 -15.71
CA THR A 350 -13.76 -9.37 -15.96
C THR A 350 -14.94 -10.22 -16.43
N ASP A 351 -14.77 -11.10 -17.41
CA ASP A 351 -15.84 -11.99 -17.89
C ASP A 351 -16.38 -12.93 -16.82
N ALA A 352 -15.52 -13.39 -15.90
CA ALA A 352 -15.95 -14.25 -14.82
C ALA A 352 -16.73 -13.47 -13.75
N MET A 353 -16.31 -12.24 -13.45
CA MET A 353 -17.03 -11.36 -12.53
C MET A 353 -18.37 -10.91 -13.12
N GLU A 354 -18.39 -10.54 -14.40
CA GLU A 354 -19.59 -10.11 -15.11
C GLU A 354 -20.63 -11.21 -15.18
N ARG A 355 -20.23 -12.45 -15.52
CA ARG A 355 -21.15 -13.60 -15.50
C ARG A 355 -21.73 -13.88 -14.11
N ARG A 356 -21.00 -13.58 -13.04
CA ARG A 356 -21.41 -13.92 -11.66
C ARG A 356 -22.21 -12.80 -11.00
N PHE A 357 -21.83 -11.55 -11.21
CA PHE A 357 -22.34 -10.39 -10.46
C PHE A 357 -22.80 -9.23 -11.36
N GLY A 358 -22.65 -9.33 -12.69
CA GLY A 358 -22.96 -8.27 -13.65
C GLY A 358 -24.41 -7.79 -13.56
N LYS A 359 -25.37 -8.71 -13.46
CA LYS A 359 -26.79 -8.33 -13.33
C LYS A 359 -27.07 -7.49 -12.07
N PHE A 360 -26.54 -7.91 -10.92
CA PHE A 360 -26.66 -7.15 -9.68
C PHE A 360 -25.95 -5.79 -9.77
N ALA A 361 -24.75 -5.75 -10.36
CA ALA A 361 -23.99 -4.51 -10.51
C ALA A 361 -24.68 -3.50 -11.45
N ALA A 362 -25.28 -3.98 -12.54
CA ALA A 362 -26.06 -3.16 -13.46
C ALA A 362 -27.30 -2.57 -12.79
N GLU A 363 -28.08 -3.37 -12.05
CA GLU A 363 -29.25 -2.88 -11.32
C GLU A 363 -28.85 -1.87 -10.23
N LEU A 364 -27.75 -2.13 -9.50
CA LEU A 364 -27.22 -1.20 -8.52
C LEU A 364 -26.81 0.13 -9.18
N ALA A 365 -26.08 0.09 -10.29
CA ALA A 365 -25.64 1.28 -11.02
C ALA A 365 -26.82 2.09 -11.58
N GLN A 366 -27.85 1.42 -12.11
CA GLN A 366 -29.06 2.08 -12.61
C GLN A 366 -29.88 2.73 -11.49
N SER A 367 -29.87 2.15 -10.29
CA SER A 367 -30.60 2.69 -9.14
C SER A 367 -29.86 3.82 -8.41
N LEU A 368 -28.57 3.99 -8.65
CA LEU A 368 -27.74 4.96 -7.94
C LEU A 368 -28.15 6.39 -8.26
N ARG A 369 -28.39 7.17 -7.21
CA ARG A 369 -28.71 8.60 -7.29
C ARG A 369 -27.78 9.39 -6.39
N VAL A 370 -27.20 10.44 -6.95
CA VAL A 370 -26.30 11.37 -6.26
C VAL A 370 -26.99 12.75 -6.23
N PRO A 371 -27.61 13.14 -5.11
CA PRO A 371 -28.28 14.44 -5.00
C PRO A 371 -27.27 15.59 -5.13
N VAL A 372 -27.56 16.53 -6.03
CA VAL A 372 -26.61 17.58 -6.48
C VAL A 372 -26.44 18.74 -5.47
N LYS A 373 -27.20 18.77 -4.35
CA LYS A 373 -27.44 20.02 -3.58
C LYS A 373 -26.98 20.03 -2.12
N THR A 374 -26.12 19.12 -1.69
CA THR A 374 -25.66 19.09 -0.29
C THR A 374 -24.14 19.24 -0.19
N SER A 375 -23.67 20.00 0.80
CA SER A 375 -22.25 20.04 1.21
C SER A 375 -21.76 18.72 1.81
N VAL A 376 -22.67 17.76 1.94
CA VAL A 376 -22.52 16.43 2.53
C VAL A 376 -22.79 15.42 1.43
N ILE A 377 -22.03 14.33 1.40
CA ILE A 377 -22.27 13.24 0.46
C ILE A 377 -23.48 12.44 0.97
N ASP A 378 -24.51 12.33 0.12
CA ASP A 378 -25.68 11.48 0.33
C ASP A 378 -25.87 10.67 -0.95
N LEU A 379 -25.98 9.35 -0.84
CA LEU A 379 -26.22 8.47 -1.96
C LEU A 379 -27.50 7.70 -1.68
N ALA A 380 -28.40 7.65 -2.66
CA ALA A 380 -29.56 6.76 -2.62
C ALA A 380 -29.36 5.65 -3.66
N PHE A 381 -29.67 4.40 -3.30
CA PHE A 381 -29.56 3.26 -4.20
C PHE A 381 -30.51 2.14 -3.78
N ALA A 382 -30.92 1.30 -4.72
CA ALA A 382 -31.65 0.09 -4.42
C ALA A 382 -30.66 -1.05 -4.12
N ALA A 383 -30.96 -1.86 -3.10
CA ALA A 383 -30.27 -3.13 -2.87
C ALA A 383 -31.22 -4.27 -3.25
N PRO A 384 -31.10 -4.85 -4.45
CA PRO A 384 -32.06 -5.85 -4.89
C PRO A 384 -31.97 -7.13 -4.05
N ASN A 385 -33.09 -7.52 -3.44
CA ASN A 385 -33.11 -8.60 -2.44
C ASN A 385 -32.99 -10.00 -3.06
N ASN A 386 -33.26 -10.13 -4.36
CA ASN A 386 -33.26 -11.36 -5.13
C ASN A 386 -31.86 -11.97 -5.39
N PHE A 387 -30.77 -11.24 -5.16
CA PHE A 387 -29.41 -11.75 -5.44
C PHE A 387 -28.71 -12.38 -4.24
N ASN A 388 -29.31 -12.36 -3.05
CA ASN A 388 -28.68 -12.86 -1.82
C ASN A 388 -27.29 -12.20 -1.55
N ILE A 389 -27.20 -10.89 -1.81
CA ILE A 389 -25.99 -10.08 -1.66
C ILE A 389 -26.23 -8.96 -0.65
N ALA A 390 -25.31 -8.82 0.31
CA ALA A 390 -25.28 -7.73 1.27
C ALA A 390 -24.31 -6.64 0.81
N ILE A 391 -24.77 -5.39 0.77
CA ILE A 391 -23.87 -4.23 0.73
C ILE A 391 -23.45 -3.93 2.16
N LYS A 392 -22.17 -4.16 2.48
CA LYS A 392 -21.62 -3.99 3.83
C LYS A 392 -21.06 -2.59 4.06
N ARG A 393 -20.44 -2.00 3.04
CA ARG A 393 -19.83 -0.67 3.11
C ARG A 393 -19.97 0.05 1.79
N VAL A 394 -20.06 1.37 1.86
CA VAL A 394 -20.04 2.26 0.70
C VAL A 394 -18.98 3.32 0.93
N ARG A 395 -18.17 3.58 -0.09
CA ARG A 395 -17.12 4.60 -0.08
C ARG A 395 -17.24 5.50 -1.28
N VAL A 396 -16.88 6.76 -1.11
CA VAL A 396 -16.61 7.67 -2.22
C VAL A 396 -15.10 7.82 -2.36
N LEU A 397 -14.62 7.51 -3.55
CA LEU A 397 -13.20 7.59 -3.91
C LEU A 397 -13.03 8.74 -4.89
N THR A 398 -12.51 9.87 -4.42
CA THR A 398 -12.10 10.97 -5.30
C THR A 398 -10.64 10.78 -5.65
N LYS A 399 -10.36 10.55 -6.93
CA LYS A 399 -9.02 10.24 -7.44
C LYS A 399 -8.50 11.40 -8.27
N SER A 400 -7.27 11.80 -8.00
CA SER A 400 -6.53 12.83 -8.71
C SER A 400 -5.24 12.26 -9.28
N ARG A 401 -4.93 12.56 -10.53
CA ARG A 401 -3.74 12.05 -11.22
C ARG A 401 -2.79 13.18 -11.61
N TYR A 402 -1.52 13.03 -11.22
CA TYR A 402 -0.43 13.96 -11.48
C TYR A 402 0.66 13.25 -12.27
N LEU A 403 0.92 13.65 -13.52
CA LEU A 403 1.91 13.00 -14.39
C LEU A 403 3.33 13.36 -14.00
N SER A 404 4.26 12.45 -14.26
CA SER A 404 5.68 12.84 -14.37
C SER A 404 5.90 13.75 -15.58
N PRO A 405 6.97 14.58 -15.60
CA PRO A 405 7.29 15.45 -16.74
C PRO A 405 7.39 14.73 -18.09
N ASP A 406 7.88 13.49 -18.10
CA ASP A 406 7.99 12.62 -19.28
C ASP A 406 6.68 11.86 -19.62
N SER A 407 5.64 12.02 -18.80
CA SER A 407 4.35 11.34 -18.90
C SER A 407 4.41 9.80 -18.85
N LEU A 408 5.54 9.21 -18.44
CA LEU A 408 5.71 7.76 -18.35
C LEU A 408 5.15 7.17 -17.05
N SER A 409 4.99 8.01 -16.04
CA SER A 409 4.54 7.63 -14.69
C SER A 409 3.48 8.62 -14.21
N ALA A 410 2.70 8.23 -13.21
CA ALA A 410 1.79 9.16 -12.55
C ALA A 410 1.68 8.85 -11.05
N LEU A 411 1.56 9.91 -10.26
CA LEU A 411 1.10 9.84 -8.88
C LEU A 411 -0.43 9.92 -8.88
N GLU A 412 -1.07 8.89 -8.33
CA GLU A 412 -2.49 8.87 -8.04
C GLU A 412 -2.72 9.14 -6.55
N ILE A 413 -3.43 10.21 -6.24
CA ILE A 413 -3.94 10.50 -4.91
C ILE A 413 -5.40 10.06 -4.85
N THR A 414 -5.76 9.25 -3.86
CA THR A 414 -7.14 8.86 -3.61
C THR A 414 -7.58 9.42 -2.26
N LYS A 415 -8.52 10.36 -2.28
CA LYS A 415 -9.30 10.73 -1.09
C LYS A 415 -10.41 9.72 -0.94
N VAL A 416 -10.41 9.00 0.18
CA VAL A 416 -11.44 8.03 0.52
C VAL A 416 -12.36 8.65 1.57
N GLU A 417 -13.67 8.59 1.32
CA GLU A 417 -14.68 8.95 2.30
C GLU A 417 -15.58 7.74 2.54
N GLN A 418 -15.58 7.23 3.76
CA GLN A 418 -16.44 6.14 4.17
C GLN A 418 -17.79 6.69 4.63
N LEU A 419 -18.85 6.06 4.12
CA LEU A 419 -20.22 6.45 4.41
C LEU A 419 -20.86 5.50 5.43
N ASP A 420 -21.80 6.03 6.20
CA ASP A 420 -22.72 5.26 7.04
C ASP A 420 -23.87 4.77 6.16
N VAL A 421 -24.15 3.46 6.20
CA VAL A 421 -25.14 2.81 5.35
C VAL A 421 -26.34 2.43 6.20
N GLY A 422 -27.51 2.95 5.86
CA GLY A 422 -28.73 2.74 6.65
C GLY A 422 -29.99 2.62 5.80
N PRO A 423 -31.09 2.13 6.42
CA PRO A 423 -32.42 2.18 5.81
C PRO A 423 -32.91 3.63 5.69
N GLN A 424 -33.91 3.86 4.84
CA GLN A 424 -34.53 5.16 4.70
C GLN A 424 -35.12 5.65 6.05
N PRO A 425 -34.84 6.90 6.48
CA PRO A 425 -35.25 7.40 7.81
C PRO A 425 -36.76 7.41 8.09
N ASN A 426 -37.61 7.30 7.05
CA ASN A 426 -39.06 7.48 7.15
C ASN A 426 -39.90 6.24 6.76
N ASN A 427 -39.28 5.09 6.46
CA ASN A 427 -40.01 3.86 6.09
C ASN A 427 -39.64 2.72 7.06
N ALA A 428 -40.03 2.88 8.34
CA ALA A 428 -39.86 1.83 9.35
C ALA A 428 -40.86 0.67 9.19
N ASP A 429 -41.93 0.84 8.39
CA ASP A 429 -43.08 -0.09 8.39
C ASP A 429 -43.43 -0.74 7.04
N SER A 430 -42.61 -0.63 6.00
CA SER A 430 -42.87 -1.31 4.72
C SER A 430 -42.43 -2.78 4.75
N SER A 431 -43.16 -3.60 5.49
CA SER A 431 -43.12 -5.06 5.38
C SER A 431 -43.72 -5.49 4.03
N GLY A 432 -42.90 -5.50 2.97
CA GLY A 432 -43.38 -5.91 1.65
C GLY A 432 -42.32 -5.87 0.56
N ASP A 433 -41.50 -6.92 0.49
CA ASP A 433 -41.00 -7.64 -0.69
C ASP A 433 -40.50 -6.87 -1.94
N LYS A 434 -40.23 -5.56 -1.85
CA LYS A 434 -39.63 -4.76 -2.93
C LYS A 434 -38.26 -4.27 -2.53
N ASP A 435 -37.38 -4.12 -3.51
CA ASP A 435 -36.00 -3.66 -3.37
C ASP A 435 -35.91 -2.54 -2.33
N GLN A 436 -35.21 -2.80 -1.21
CA GLN A 436 -35.13 -1.82 -0.14
C GLN A 436 -34.26 -0.67 -0.62
N GLU A 437 -34.86 0.52 -0.78
CA GLU A 437 -34.11 1.75 -0.99
C GLU A 437 -33.23 1.99 0.24
N ARG A 438 -31.93 2.10 0.00
CA ARG A 438 -30.90 2.35 1.02
C ARG A 438 -30.24 3.69 0.78
N TYR A 439 -29.68 4.23 1.85
CA TYR A 439 -28.91 5.45 1.81
C TYR A 439 -27.51 5.22 2.35
N ALA A 440 -26.54 5.89 1.75
CA ALA A 440 -25.19 6.00 2.28
C ALA A 440 -24.83 7.48 2.44
N ARG A 441 -24.50 7.89 3.67
CA ARG A 441 -24.28 9.31 4.03
C ARG A 441 -22.96 9.53 4.72
N SER A 442 -22.38 10.71 4.58
CA SER A 442 -21.23 11.10 5.42
C SER A 442 -21.61 11.02 6.90
N TRP A 443 -20.66 10.63 7.74
CA TRP A 443 -20.88 10.53 9.18
C TRP A 443 -21.20 11.89 9.78
N THR A 444 -22.11 11.90 10.77
CA THR A 444 -22.34 13.11 11.56
C THR A 444 -21.10 13.45 12.41
N PRO A 445 -20.94 14.71 12.85
CA PRO A 445 -19.86 15.07 13.78
C PRO A 445 -19.87 14.24 15.07
N GLU A 446 -21.05 13.85 15.55
CA GLU A 446 -21.22 13.00 16.73
C GLU A 446 -20.76 11.56 16.49
N GLN A 447 -21.21 10.96 15.39
CA GLN A 447 -20.75 9.63 14.96
C GLN A 447 -19.23 9.63 14.77
N THR A 448 -18.69 10.65 14.12
CA THR A 448 -17.25 10.80 13.90
C THR A 448 -16.47 10.82 15.22
N ARG A 449 -16.92 11.61 16.21
CA ARG A 449 -16.27 11.64 17.54
C ARG A 449 -16.36 10.29 18.25
N ALA A 450 -17.51 9.62 18.18
CA ALA A 450 -17.74 8.33 18.83
C ALA A 450 -16.96 7.17 18.18
N LEU A 451 -16.77 7.21 16.86
CA LEU A 451 -16.04 6.18 16.11
C LEU A 451 -14.52 6.42 16.13
N LYS A 452 -14.07 7.66 16.26
CA LYS A 452 -12.64 7.99 16.40
C LYS A 452 -12.00 7.32 17.62
N THR A 453 -12.72 7.21 18.74
CA THR A 453 -12.21 6.50 19.94
C THR A 453 -12.11 4.98 19.75
N LYS A 454 -12.65 4.45 18.64
CA LYS A 454 -12.51 3.06 18.20
C LYS A 454 -11.51 2.92 17.04
N GLY A 455 -10.76 3.99 16.75
CA GLY A 455 -9.77 4.07 15.67
C GLY A 455 -10.33 4.02 14.27
N GLN A 456 -11.59 4.45 14.11
CA GLN A 456 -12.20 4.65 12.81
C GLN A 456 -12.15 6.12 12.40
N VAL A 457 -11.81 6.36 11.13
CA VAL A 457 -11.80 7.70 10.54
C VAL A 457 -12.78 7.75 9.35
N PRO A 458 -13.59 8.82 9.21
CA PRO A 458 -14.58 8.91 8.13
C PRO A 458 -13.92 9.17 6.79
N ARG A 459 -12.73 9.76 6.78
CA ARG A 459 -12.04 10.20 5.58
C ARG A 459 -10.54 10.09 5.74
N TRP A 460 -9.86 9.66 4.68
CA TRP A 460 -8.41 9.59 4.62
C TRP A 460 -7.89 9.75 3.20
N TYR A 461 -6.56 9.80 3.08
CA TYR A 461 -5.85 9.85 1.81
C TYR A 461 -4.94 8.63 1.65
N GLU A 462 -4.92 8.13 0.43
CA GLU A 462 -4.02 7.09 -0.05
C GLU A 462 -3.24 7.64 -1.25
N ALA A 463 -2.04 7.14 -1.48
CA ALA A 463 -1.26 7.49 -2.65
C ALA A 463 -0.68 6.24 -3.31
N SER A 464 -0.53 6.30 -4.63
CA SER A 464 0.19 5.27 -5.37
C SER A 464 0.88 5.83 -6.61
N VAL A 465 1.98 5.22 -7.02
CA VAL A 465 2.61 5.46 -8.32
C VAL A 465 2.21 4.37 -9.30
N ILE A 466 1.90 4.78 -10.53
CA ILE A 466 1.56 3.91 -11.64
C ILE A 466 2.45 4.22 -12.85
N SER A 467 2.60 3.23 -13.74
CA SER A 467 3.23 3.41 -15.05
C SER A 467 2.17 3.53 -16.13
N THR A 468 2.15 4.66 -16.84
CA THR A 468 1.20 4.90 -17.94
C THR A 468 1.51 4.02 -19.15
N VAL A 469 2.78 3.63 -19.32
CA VAL A 469 3.23 2.73 -20.38
C VAL A 469 2.75 1.31 -20.10
N MET A 470 2.87 0.84 -18.86
CA MET A 470 2.38 -0.48 -18.48
C MET A 470 0.85 -0.56 -18.52
N GLU A 471 0.13 0.49 -18.07
CA GLU A 471 -1.33 0.55 -18.19
C GLU A 471 -1.78 0.31 -19.64
N LYS A 472 -1.09 0.92 -20.62
CA LYS A 472 -1.37 0.71 -22.05
C LYS A 472 -1.06 -0.71 -22.50
N ALA A 473 0.06 -1.28 -22.08
CA ALA A 473 0.42 -2.66 -22.43
C ALA A 473 -0.60 -3.67 -21.89
N PHE A 474 -1.10 -3.46 -20.66
CA PHE A 474 -2.06 -4.35 -20.01
C PHE A 474 -3.46 -4.31 -20.59
N LEU A 475 -3.80 -3.34 -21.45
CA LEU A 475 -5.09 -3.34 -22.17
C LEU A 475 -5.25 -4.57 -23.09
N ASP A 476 -4.15 -5.16 -23.54
CA ASP A 476 -4.18 -6.38 -24.35
C ASP A 476 -4.75 -7.58 -23.55
N ASN A 477 -4.52 -7.62 -22.23
CA ASN A 477 -5.03 -8.67 -21.36
C ASN A 477 -6.55 -8.74 -21.29
N GLU A 478 -7.22 -7.59 -21.44
CA GLU A 478 -8.69 -7.50 -21.41
C GLU A 478 -9.35 -8.20 -22.59
N ARG A 479 -8.59 -8.46 -23.68
CA ARG A 479 -9.08 -9.07 -24.91
C ARG A 479 -8.72 -10.55 -25.05
N LEU A 480 -7.94 -11.10 -24.12
CA LEU A 480 -7.46 -12.47 -24.21
C LEU A 480 -8.60 -13.48 -24.07
N HIS A 481 -8.58 -14.51 -24.91
CA HIS A 481 -9.38 -15.71 -24.72
C HIS A 481 -8.59 -16.79 -23.95
N ILE A 482 -9.28 -17.90 -23.64
CA ILE A 482 -8.64 -19.01 -22.94
C ILE A 482 -7.53 -19.61 -23.82
N GLY A 483 -6.35 -19.78 -23.23
CA GLY A 483 -5.17 -20.31 -23.92
C GLY A 483 -4.42 -19.27 -24.75
N GLU A 484 -4.70 -17.98 -24.60
CA GLU A 484 -3.96 -16.91 -25.26
C GLU A 484 -2.94 -16.25 -24.32
N LYS A 485 -1.98 -15.55 -24.93
CA LYS A 485 -0.93 -14.78 -24.26
C LYS A 485 -0.94 -13.36 -24.83
N SER A 486 -0.71 -12.37 -23.97
CA SER A 486 -0.55 -10.99 -24.41
C SER A 486 0.70 -10.80 -25.28
N LYS A 487 0.71 -9.69 -26.03
CA LYS A 487 1.81 -9.29 -26.92
C LYS A 487 3.04 -8.79 -26.18
N TRP A 488 2.90 -8.44 -24.91
CA TRP A 488 4.00 -7.92 -24.09
C TRP A 488 4.63 -9.05 -23.26
N ALA A 489 5.93 -8.99 -23.09
CA ALA A 489 6.68 -9.78 -22.11
C ALA A 489 7.21 -8.87 -21.00
N VAL A 490 7.61 -9.46 -19.87
CA VAL A 490 8.16 -8.71 -18.73
C VAL A 490 9.41 -7.93 -19.14
N ASP A 491 10.25 -8.51 -19.99
CA ASP A 491 11.49 -7.90 -20.49
C ASP A 491 11.24 -6.66 -21.36
N ASP A 492 10.03 -6.50 -21.91
CA ASP A 492 9.63 -5.32 -22.68
C ASP A 492 9.18 -4.16 -21.79
N LEU A 493 8.95 -4.40 -20.49
CA LEU A 493 8.40 -3.41 -19.57
C LEU A 493 9.51 -2.59 -18.91
N ASN A 494 9.36 -1.26 -18.94
CA ASN A 494 10.24 -0.36 -18.21
C ASN A 494 9.84 -0.27 -16.73
N LEU A 495 10.35 -1.18 -15.90
CA LEU A 495 10.04 -1.26 -14.45
C LEU A 495 10.43 0.00 -13.67
N ALA A 496 11.43 0.74 -14.14
CA ALA A 496 11.89 1.98 -13.52
C ALA A 496 10.84 3.10 -13.53
N THR A 497 9.82 3.02 -14.39
CA THR A 497 8.68 3.95 -14.39
C THR A 497 7.79 3.81 -13.14
N ILE A 498 7.94 2.73 -12.37
CA ILE A 498 7.22 2.55 -11.10
C ILE A 498 8.15 2.85 -9.92
N HIS A 499 9.25 2.11 -9.80
CA HIS A 499 10.02 2.13 -8.57
C HIS A 499 10.82 3.42 -8.35
N ARG A 500 11.42 4.02 -9.39
CA ARG A 500 12.26 5.22 -9.22
C ARG A 500 11.48 6.41 -8.65
N PRO A 501 10.37 6.86 -9.27
CA PRO A 501 9.60 7.96 -8.71
C PRO A 501 8.94 7.63 -7.37
N ALA A 502 8.57 6.35 -7.13
CA ALA A 502 8.05 5.92 -5.84
C ALA A 502 9.09 6.05 -4.72
N LEU A 503 10.31 5.55 -4.94
CA LEU A 503 11.43 5.66 -3.98
C LEU A 503 11.79 7.13 -3.73
N GLN A 504 11.79 7.97 -4.76
CA GLN A 504 12.06 9.41 -4.60
C GLN A 504 10.99 10.11 -3.76
N THR A 505 9.72 9.74 -3.93
CA THR A 505 8.62 10.29 -3.13
C THR A 505 8.71 9.79 -1.69
N LEU A 506 9.05 8.50 -1.48
CA LEU A 506 9.21 7.91 -0.16
C LEU A 506 10.20 8.69 0.72
N THR A 507 11.30 9.22 0.16
CA THR A 507 12.31 9.97 0.94
C THR A 507 11.80 11.29 1.51
N LYS A 508 10.62 11.77 1.08
CA LYS A 508 10.01 13.03 1.54
C LYS A 508 8.76 12.82 2.39
N MET A 509 8.36 11.58 2.67
CA MET A 509 7.10 11.27 3.34
C MET A 509 7.14 11.24 4.87
N ASP A 510 8.30 11.37 5.52
CA ASP A 510 8.39 11.15 6.98
C ASP A 510 7.51 12.07 7.83
N GLN A 511 7.09 13.23 7.28
CA GLN A 511 6.17 14.17 7.94
C GLN A 511 4.68 13.88 7.65
N VAL A 512 4.38 13.14 6.58
CA VAL A 512 3.02 12.74 6.22
C VAL A 512 2.42 11.94 7.37
N GLY A 513 1.21 12.30 7.80
CA GLY A 513 0.52 11.65 8.89
C GLY A 513 1.11 11.93 10.28
N GLY A 514 2.06 12.85 10.42
CA GLY A 514 2.71 13.15 11.71
C GLY A 514 1.78 13.73 12.78
N GLY A 515 0.64 14.27 12.36
CA GLY A 515 -0.44 14.76 13.23
C GLY A 515 -1.55 13.74 13.50
N GLU A 516 -1.46 12.53 12.96
CA GLU A 516 -2.52 11.53 13.09
C GLU A 516 -2.54 10.85 14.46
N ASP A 517 -3.75 10.44 14.85
CA ASP A 517 -4.01 9.71 16.07
C ASP A 517 -5.16 8.73 15.84
N ASN A 518 -4.87 7.44 16.02
CA ASN A 518 -5.83 6.35 15.95
C ASN A 518 -6.80 6.33 17.14
N GLY A 519 -6.70 7.25 18.10
CA GLY A 519 -7.65 7.41 19.20
C GLY A 519 -7.67 6.26 20.21
N ILE A 520 -6.77 5.27 20.05
CA ILE A 520 -6.62 4.15 20.99
C ILE A 520 -5.63 4.58 22.08
N PRO A 521 -6.01 4.50 23.38
CA PRO A 521 -5.16 4.96 24.47
C PRO A 521 -3.78 4.29 24.50
N GLN A 522 -2.73 5.12 24.61
CA GLN A 522 -1.33 4.66 24.74
C GLN A 522 -1.05 3.87 26.02
N THR A 523 -1.97 3.85 27.01
CA THR A 523 -1.85 2.99 28.19
C THR A 523 -1.85 1.49 27.85
N ARG A 524 -2.23 1.11 26.62
CA ARG A 524 -2.02 -0.25 26.09
C ARG A 524 -0.58 -0.51 25.64
N ALA A 525 0.20 0.54 25.32
CA ALA A 525 1.60 0.47 24.90
C ALA A 525 2.58 0.21 26.05
N THR A 526 2.24 0.61 27.28
CA THR A 526 3.10 0.44 28.46
C THR A 526 3.37 -1.03 28.83
N GLN A 527 2.61 -1.98 28.26
CA GLN A 527 2.88 -3.41 28.42
C GLN A 527 4.12 -3.88 27.63
N VAL A 528 4.54 -3.16 26.59
CA VAL A 528 5.60 -3.55 25.64
C VAL A 528 6.89 -2.75 25.85
N LEU A 529 6.77 -1.56 26.44
CA LEU A 529 7.87 -0.66 26.83
C LEU A 529 8.73 -1.21 27.98
N LYS A 530 8.97 -2.52 28.06
CA LYS A 530 10.02 -3.09 28.90
C LYS A 530 11.29 -3.21 28.05
N PRO A 531 12.18 -2.20 28.03
CA PRO A 531 13.58 -2.47 27.75
C PRO A 531 14.05 -3.51 28.77
N ASN A 532 14.91 -4.44 28.35
CA ASN A 532 15.44 -5.53 29.19
C ASN A 532 15.68 -5.07 30.64
N LYS A 533 14.73 -5.35 31.55
CA LYS A 533 14.99 -5.37 32.99
C LYS A 533 15.47 -6.74 33.46
N THR A 534 15.48 -7.73 32.58
CA THR A 534 16.05 -9.04 32.83
C THR A 534 16.96 -9.40 31.68
N PRO A 535 18.27 -9.57 31.90
CA PRO A 535 19.09 -10.27 30.92
C PRO A 535 18.45 -11.65 30.72
N PHE A 536 18.16 -12.02 29.47
CA PHE A 536 17.95 -13.42 29.15
C PHE A 536 19.28 -14.12 29.42
N THR A 537 19.38 -14.79 30.58
CA THR A 537 20.37 -15.84 30.75
C THR A 537 20.00 -16.93 29.76
N ILE A 538 20.78 -17.04 28.68
CA ILE A 538 20.77 -18.22 27.83
C ILE A 538 21.32 -19.35 28.70
N PRO A 539 20.55 -20.39 29.04
CA PRO A 539 21.10 -21.53 29.75
C PRO A 539 22.04 -22.26 28.78
N GLY A 540 23.35 -22.16 29.02
CA GLY A 540 24.36 -22.94 28.29
C GLY A 540 25.30 -22.19 27.35
N LEU A 541 25.46 -20.87 27.50
CA LEU A 541 26.64 -20.14 27.00
C LEU A 541 27.46 -19.59 28.16
#